data_AF-A0A8T0VQR5-F1
#
_entry.id   AF-A0A8T0VQR5-F1
#
_cell.length_a   1.000
_cell.length_b   1.000
_cell.length_c   1.000
_cell.angle_alpha   90.00
_cell.angle_beta   90.00
_cell.angle_gamma   90.00
#
_symmetry.space_group_name_H-M   'P 1'
#
loop_
_entity.id
_entity.type
_entity.pdbx_description
1 polymer ?
#
loop_
_entity_poly.entity_id
_entity_poly.type
_entity_poly.pdbx_seq_one_letter_code
_entity_poly.pdbx_strand_id
1 'polypeptide(L)'
;MPLCHGSQGALVCFVRPAAVDAGGGYQVGVVAGSGGEGPTLQNGLGRTPQMGWNSWNHFNCNINEQTIRQVADAMVDTGLAKLGYEYINIDDCWAAHDRDSQGNLVPNPSTFPSGMKALSDYVHGKGLKLGIYSDAGPRTCSQQMPGSLGHEEQDAKTFASWGLDYLKYDNCND
;
A
#
# COMPACT_ATOMS: atom_id res chain seq x y z
N MET A 1 2.62 -12.37 17.02
CA MET A 1 2.18 -11.03 17.49
C MET A 1 3.43 -10.27 17.90
N PRO A 2 3.78 -9.20 17.18
CA PRO A 2 2.99 -7.97 17.18
C PRO A 2 2.51 -7.59 15.78
N LEU A 3 1.20 -7.69 15.59
CA LEU A 3 0.45 -6.99 14.55
C LEU A 3 0.24 -5.57 15.06
N CYS A 4 0.30 -4.59 14.16
CA CYS A 4 0.16 -3.16 14.38
C CYS A 4 -0.80 -2.79 15.52
N HIS A 5 -0.28 -2.59 16.72
CA HIS A 5 -0.99 -1.88 17.80
C HIS A 5 -0.15 -0.67 18.14
N GLY A 6 -0.45 0.43 17.45
CA GLY A 6 0.06 1.76 17.76
C GLY A 6 -1.15 2.64 18.02
N SER A 7 -1.34 3.06 19.27
CA SER A 7 -2.39 4.00 19.63
C SER A 7 -2.20 5.32 18.88
N GLN A 8 -3.21 5.69 18.09
CA GLN A 8 -3.49 7.01 17.51
C GLN A 8 -2.50 7.51 16.42
N GLY A 9 -2.89 7.29 15.17
CA GLY A 9 -2.32 7.92 13.97
C GLY A 9 -2.14 6.92 12.82
N ALA A 10 -2.25 7.37 11.56
CA ALA A 10 -2.02 6.52 10.40
C ALA A 10 -0.57 6.00 10.38
N LEU A 11 -0.40 4.69 10.23
CA LEU A 11 0.88 4.01 10.12
C LEU A 11 1.35 3.98 8.66
N VAL A 12 2.67 4.07 8.49
CA VAL A 12 3.35 3.81 7.21
C VAL A 12 4.11 2.50 7.32
N CYS A 13 3.80 1.55 6.45
CA CYS A 13 4.41 0.23 6.42
C CYS A 13 5.03 -0.02 5.05
N PHE A 14 6.22 -0.60 5.01
CA PHE A 14 6.81 -1.03 3.75
C PHE A 14 6.58 -2.53 3.56
N VAL A 15 6.13 -2.92 2.38
CA VAL A 15 5.91 -4.31 2.00
C VAL A 15 7.13 -4.75 1.21
N ARG A 16 7.77 -5.86 1.58
CA ARG A 16 8.82 -6.47 0.75
C ARG A 16 8.19 -7.58 -0.08
N PRO A 17 8.55 -7.72 -1.38
CA PRO A 17 8.45 -9.00 -2.04
C PRO A 17 9.21 -10.03 -1.21
N ALA A 18 8.64 -11.23 -1.05
CA ALA A 18 9.19 -12.28 -0.22
C ALA A 18 10.68 -12.52 -0.53
N ALA A 19 11.58 -12.04 0.32
CA ALA A 19 12.91 -12.61 0.39
C ALA A 19 12.73 -13.96 1.08
N VAL A 20 12.86 -15.04 0.32
CA VAL A 20 12.89 -16.40 0.85
C VAL A 20 14.04 -16.44 1.85
N ASP A 21 13.75 -16.59 3.14
CA ASP A 21 14.80 -16.83 4.11
C ASP A 21 15.43 -18.21 3.87
N ALA A 22 16.60 -18.47 4.46
CA ALA A 22 17.31 -19.74 4.31
C ALA A 22 16.52 -20.96 4.86
N GLY A 23 15.32 -20.76 5.41
CA GLY A 23 14.40 -21.78 5.92
C GLY A 23 13.09 -21.93 5.14
N GLY A 24 12.87 -21.18 4.05
CA GLY A 24 11.65 -21.26 3.24
C GLY A 24 10.42 -20.60 3.85
N GLY A 25 10.59 -19.71 4.84
CA GLY A 25 9.51 -18.97 5.49
C GLY A 25 9.22 -17.61 4.83
N TYR A 26 7.93 -17.26 4.73
CA TYR A 26 7.49 -15.93 4.30
C TYR A 26 7.52 -14.96 5.49
N GLN A 27 8.34 -13.90 5.42
CA GLN A 27 8.38 -12.84 6.44
C GLN A 27 7.61 -11.61 5.94
N VAL A 28 6.46 -11.32 6.55
CA VAL A 28 5.68 -10.09 6.36
C VAL A 28 5.88 -9.22 7.61
N GLY A 29 6.46 -8.02 7.46
CA GLY A 29 6.72 -7.11 8.57
C GLY A 29 5.94 -5.81 8.44
N VAL A 30 5.08 -5.50 9.41
CA VAL A 30 4.21 -4.31 9.46
C VAL A 30 4.32 -3.71 10.87
N VAL A 31 4.80 -2.45 11.04
CA VAL A 31 4.88 -1.79 12.37
C VAL A 31 4.69 -0.28 12.27
N ALA A 32 4.07 0.27 13.32
CA ALA A 32 3.67 1.66 13.51
C ALA A 32 4.79 2.67 13.68
N GLY A 33 4.64 3.85 13.06
CA GLY A 33 5.44 5.02 13.35
C GLY A 33 4.59 6.11 14.00
N SER A 34 4.64 6.23 15.33
CA SER A 34 4.24 7.46 16.03
C SER A 34 5.50 8.26 16.34
N GLY A 35 5.42 9.59 16.18
CA GLY A 35 6.55 10.54 16.19
C GLY A 35 7.24 10.76 17.55
N GLY A 36 7.75 9.71 18.17
CA GLY A 36 8.74 9.75 19.24
C GLY A 36 9.93 8.87 18.88
N GLU A 37 11.06 9.05 19.56
CA GLU A 37 12.29 8.24 19.44
C GLU A 37 12.07 6.78 19.86
N GLY A 38 11.21 6.07 19.14
CA GLY A 38 10.99 4.63 19.24
C GLY A 38 11.99 3.87 18.38
N PRO A 39 12.24 2.59 18.67
CA PRO A 39 13.12 1.75 17.88
C PRO A 39 12.62 1.73 16.44
N THR A 40 13.44 2.25 15.53
CA THR A 40 13.20 2.16 14.09
C THR A 40 13.08 0.69 13.70
N LEU A 41 12.12 0.39 12.82
CA LEU A 41 12.00 -0.91 12.20
C LEU A 41 13.34 -1.34 11.59
N GLN A 42 13.96 -2.40 12.12
CA GLN A 42 15.17 -2.97 11.52
C GLN A 42 14.83 -3.92 10.36
N ASN A 43 13.87 -3.54 9.51
CA ASN A 43 13.49 -4.29 8.31
C ASN A 43 14.37 -3.96 7.08
N GLY A 44 15.32 -3.04 7.25
CA GLY A 44 16.23 -2.59 6.20
C GLY A 44 15.65 -1.51 5.27
N LEU A 45 14.43 -1.04 5.53
CA LEU A 45 13.74 -0.01 4.75
C LEU A 45 13.61 1.30 5.53
N GLY A 46 13.18 2.38 4.88
CA GLY A 46 13.01 3.68 5.53
C GLY A 46 14.29 4.26 6.16
N ARG A 47 15.48 3.87 5.65
CA ARG A 47 16.77 4.39 6.12
C ARG A 47 16.94 5.89 5.82
N THR A 48 16.23 6.38 4.83
CA THR A 48 15.95 7.79 4.56
C THR A 48 14.42 7.96 4.47
N PRO A 49 13.89 9.19 4.65
CA PRO A 49 12.48 9.45 4.37
C PRO A 49 12.09 8.98 2.97
N GLN A 50 10.94 8.35 2.85
CA GLN A 50 10.40 7.95 1.56
C GLN A 50 10.08 9.17 0.70
N MET A 51 10.34 9.05 -0.60
CA MET A 51 10.03 10.08 -1.58
C MET A 51 9.12 9.49 -2.65
N GLY A 52 8.05 10.21 -2.97
CA GLY A 52 7.04 9.70 -3.89
C GLY A 52 5.85 10.63 -4.05
N TRP A 53 4.76 10.07 -4.53
CA TRP A 53 3.50 10.72 -4.81
C TRP A 53 2.34 9.92 -4.17
N ASN A 54 1.26 10.61 -3.80
CA ASN A 54 0.05 10.00 -3.28
C ASN A 54 -1.18 10.58 -3.99
N SER A 55 -2.17 9.74 -4.27
CA SER A 55 -3.36 10.14 -5.05
C SER A 55 -4.32 11.08 -4.35
N TRP A 56 -4.36 11.09 -3.02
CA TRP A 56 -5.46 11.68 -2.24
C TRP A 56 -5.62 13.18 -2.44
N ASN A 57 -4.53 13.95 -2.28
CA ASN A 57 -4.58 15.42 -2.24
C ASN A 57 -5.21 16.07 -3.47
N HIS A 58 -5.21 15.39 -4.61
CA HIS A 58 -5.82 15.89 -5.84
C HIS A 58 -7.03 15.06 -6.28
N PHE A 59 -6.91 13.74 -6.26
CA PHE A 59 -7.92 12.87 -6.87
C PHE A 59 -9.00 12.41 -5.89
N ASN A 60 -8.74 12.43 -4.57
CA ASN A 60 -9.61 11.82 -3.56
C ASN A 60 -10.02 10.40 -4.02
N CYS A 61 -11.33 10.11 -4.07
CA CYS A 61 -11.87 8.84 -4.58
C CYS A 61 -12.06 8.77 -6.10
N ASN A 62 -11.73 9.82 -6.85
CA ASN A 62 -11.77 9.79 -8.32
C ASN A 62 -10.44 9.26 -8.88
N ILE A 63 -10.11 8.01 -8.57
CA ILE A 63 -8.86 7.36 -8.96
C ILE A 63 -9.14 6.09 -9.76
N ASN A 64 -8.29 5.82 -10.77
CA ASN A 64 -8.37 4.62 -11.60
C ASN A 64 -6.96 4.22 -12.12
N GLU A 65 -6.85 3.02 -12.68
CA GLU A 65 -5.57 2.47 -13.13
C GLU A 65 -4.91 3.32 -14.22
N GLN A 66 -5.69 3.99 -15.08
CA GLN A 66 -5.15 4.83 -16.15
C GLN A 66 -4.44 6.06 -15.57
N THR A 67 -5.05 6.71 -14.57
CA THR A 67 -4.44 7.83 -13.85
C THR A 67 -3.13 7.40 -13.19
N ILE A 68 -3.08 6.22 -12.56
CA ILE A 68 -1.87 5.72 -11.91
C ILE A 68 -0.75 5.46 -12.93
N ARG A 69 -1.08 4.87 -14.10
CA ARG A 69 -0.12 4.67 -15.19
C ARG A 69 0.43 6.00 -15.72
N GLN A 70 -0.45 6.99 -15.91
CA GLN A 70 -0.06 8.33 -16.38
C GLN A 70 0.84 9.05 -15.37
N VAL A 71 0.58 8.92 -14.06
CA VAL A 71 1.47 9.44 -13.01
C VAL A 71 2.83 8.74 -13.07
N ALA A 72 2.87 7.42 -13.26
CA ALA A 72 4.12 6.69 -13.40
C ALA A 72 4.94 7.15 -14.60
N ASP A 73 4.30 7.37 -15.74
CA ASP A 73 4.95 7.92 -16.93
C ASP A 73 5.48 9.33 -16.66
N ALA A 74 4.64 10.20 -16.09
CA ALA A 74 5.03 11.57 -15.77
C ALA A 74 6.20 11.64 -14.77
N MET A 75 6.24 10.77 -13.75
CA MET A 75 7.35 10.72 -12.80
C MET A 75 8.69 10.41 -13.46
N VAL A 76 8.69 9.53 -14.48
CA VAL A 76 9.88 9.22 -15.27
C VAL A 76 10.22 10.36 -16.23
N ASP A 77 9.24 10.82 -17.01
CA ASP A 77 9.42 11.79 -18.09
C ASP A 77 9.87 13.16 -17.59
N THR A 78 9.34 13.59 -16.44
CA THR A 78 9.73 14.85 -15.80
C THR A 78 11.07 14.77 -15.07
N GLY A 79 11.62 13.56 -14.89
CA GLY A 79 12.87 13.33 -14.18
C GLY A 79 12.75 13.28 -12.65
N LEU A 80 11.55 13.38 -12.07
CA LEU A 80 11.34 13.24 -10.62
C LEU A 80 11.82 11.87 -10.10
N ALA A 81 11.60 10.80 -10.88
CA ALA A 81 12.12 9.47 -10.57
C ALA A 81 13.65 9.48 -10.38
N LYS A 82 14.38 10.21 -11.21
CA LYS A 82 15.85 10.35 -11.12
C LYS A 82 16.31 11.14 -9.89
N LEU A 83 15.42 11.97 -9.32
CA LEU A 83 15.67 12.72 -8.09
C LEU A 83 15.29 11.93 -6.82
N GLY A 84 14.86 10.67 -6.97
CA GLY A 84 14.55 9.77 -5.85
C GLY A 84 13.07 9.65 -5.50
N TYR A 85 12.16 10.32 -6.22
CA TYR A 85 10.73 10.08 -6.05
C TYR A 85 10.36 8.73 -6.69
N GLU A 86 10.31 7.67 -5.88
CA GLU A 86 10.18 6.30 -6.37
C GLU A 86 8.84 5.63 -6.02
N TYR A 87 8.11 6.11 -5.01
CA TYR A 87 6.83 5.52 -4.61
C TYR A 87 5.64 6.21 -5.27
N ILE A 88 4.74 5.43 -5.87
CA ILE A 88 3.41 5.85 -6.28
C ILE A 88 2.41 5.19 -5.34
N ASN A 89 1.82 5.98 -4.45
CA ASN A 89 0.92 5.47 -3.43
C ASN A 89 -0.54 5.70 -3.83
N ILE A 90 -1.26 4.62 -4.06
CA ILE A 90 -2.72 4.64 -4.21
C ILE A 90 -3.32 4.79 -2.82
N ASP A 91 -4.13 5.83 -2.64
CA ASP A 91 -4.87 6.08 -1.39
C ASP A 91 -6.23 5.36 -1.41
N ASP A 92 -7.17 5.77 -0.57
CA ASP A 92 -8.49 5.16 -0.43
C ASP A 92 -9.28 5.02 -1.76
N CYS A 93 -10.38 4.25 -1.73
CA CYS A 93 -11.32 4.06 -2.85
C CYS A 93 -10.78 3.23 -4.05
N TRP A 94 -9.76 2.40 -3.85
CA TRP A 94 -9.22 1.52 -4.90
C TRP A 94 -9.95 0.16 -5.02
N ALA A 95 -10.53 -0.34 -3.92
CA ALA A 95 -11.17 -1.65 -3.87
C ALA A 95 -12.67 -1.58 -4.16
N ALA A 96 -13.26 -2.74 -4.45
CA ALA A 96 -14.70 -2.94 -4.45
C ALA A 96 -15.27 -2.67 -3.04
N HIS A 97 -16.59 -2.40 -3.00
CA HIS A 97 -17.25 -2.09 -1.73
C HIS A 97 -17.18 -3.24 -0.73
N ASP A 98 -17.25 -4.48 -1.20
CA ASP A 98 -17.25 -5.66 -0.35
C ASP A 98 -16.12 -6.61 -0.74
N ARG A 99 -15.70 -7.43 0.23
CA ARG A 99 -14.76 -8.53 0.03
C ARG A 99 -15.42 -9.63 -0.84
N ASP A 100 -14.59 -10.45 -1.48
CA ASP A 100 -15.11 -11.64 -2.16
C ASP A 100 -15.64 -12.70 -1.17
N SER A 101 -16.20 -13.80 -1.69
CA SER A 101 -16.71 -14.91 -0.89
C SER A 101 -15.66 -15.62 -0.04
N GLN A 102 -14.36 -15.39 -0.30
CA GLN A 102 -13.24 -15.94 0.46
C GLN A 102 -12.69 -14.92 1.47
N GLY A 103 -13.29 -13.73 1.57
CA GLY A 103 -12.88 -12.66 2.46
C GLY A 103 -11.70 -11.84 1.93
N ASN A 104 -11.30 -11.96 0.67
CA ASN A 104 -10.20 -11.16 0.12
C ASN A 104 -10.68 -9.76 -0.29
N LEU A 105 -9.79 -8.77 -0.17
CA LEU A 105 -9.97 -7.48 -0.85
C LEU A 105 -9.92 -7.68 -2.36
N VAL A 106 -10.81 -6.98 -3.07
CA VAL A 106 -10.93 -7.08 -4.53
C VAL A 106 -10.71 -5.70 -5.14
N PRO A 107 -9.80 -5.52 -6.12
CA PRO A 107 -9.69 -4.26 -6.86
C PRO A 107 -11.02 -3.93 -7.54
N ASN A 108 -11.46 -2.68 -7.50
CA ASN A 108 -12.72 -2.31 -8.13
C ASN A 108 -12.65 -2.54 -9.65
N PRO A 109 -13.47 -3.42 -10.25
CA PRO A 109 -13.33 -3.80 -11.65
C PRO A 109 -13.62 -2.65 -12.63
N SER A 110 -14.34 -1.62 -12.20
CA SER A 110 -14.65 -0.46 -13.04
C SER A 110 -13.51 0.55 -13.11
N THR A 111 -12.68 0.67 -12.07
CA THR A 111 -11.57 1.63 -12.00
C THR A 111 -10.20 0.96 -12.10
N PHE A 112 -10.08 -0.32 -11.73
CA PHE A 112 -8.87 -1.13 -11.81
C PHE A 112 -9.13 -2.49 -12.49
N PRO A 113 -9.64 -2.50 -13.75
CA PRO A 113 -10.02 -3.72 -14.46
C PRO A 113 -8.88 -4.73 -14.65
N SER A 114 -7.61 -4.29 -14.68
CA SER A 114 -6.45 -5.17 -14.82
C SER A 114 -6.02 -5.82 -13.50
N GLY A 115 -6.54 -5.35 -12.37
CA GLY A 115 -6.12 -5.73 -11.03
C GLY A 115 -4.77 -5.14 -10.59
N MET A 116 -4.48 -5.24 -9.30
CA MET A 116 -3.30 -4.59 -8.69
C MET A 116 -1.97 -5.21 -9.13
N LYS A 117 -1.92 -6.53 -9.36
CA LYS A 117 -0.70 -7.19 -9.82
C LYS A 117 -0.21 -6.66 -11.16
N ALA A 118 -1.10 -6.52 -12.14
CA ALA A 118 -0.76 -5.98 -13.45
C ALA A 118 -0.36 -4.50 -13.40
N LEU A 119 -0.96 -3.73 -12.47
CA LEU A 119 -0.58 -2.34 -12.24
C LEU A 119 0.79 -2.23 -11.56
N SER A 120 1.09 -3.09 -10.58
CA SER A 120 2.39 -3.15 -9.93
C SER A 120 3.48 -3.53 -10.94
N ASP A 121 3.26 -4.57 -11.75
CA ASP A 121 4.20 -5.00 -12.79
C ASP A 121 4.52 -3.84 -13.77
N TYR A 122 3.52 -3.01 -14.12
CA TYR A 122 3.73 -1.82 -14.95
C TYR A 122 4.60 -0.76 -14.26
N VAL A 123 4.30 -0.44 -13.00
CA VAL A 123 5.03 0.56 -12.21
C VAL A 123 6.48 0.10 -11.97
N HIS A 124 6.69 -1.18 -11.66
CA HIS A 124 8.01 -1.80 -11.54
C HIS A 124 8.78 -1.75 -12.86
N GLY A 125 8.12 -1.96 -14.00
CA GLY A 125 8.72 -1.83 -15.33
C GLY A 125 9.26 -0.42 -15.64
N LYS A 126 8.82 0.59 -14.88
CA LYS A 126 9.31 1.98 -14.96
C LYS A 126 10.41 2.29 -13.95
N GLY A 127 10.84 1.30 -13.14
CA GLY A 127 11.80 1.48 -12.06
C GLY A 127 11.22 2.19 -10.83
N LEU A 128 9.90 2.20 -10.70
CA LEU A 128 9.17 2.80 -9.57
C LEU A 128 8.59 1.70 -8.68
N LYS A 129 8.00 2.09 -7.55
CA LYS A 129 7.40 1.22 -6.52
C LYS A 129 5.92 1.58 -6.34
N LEU A 130 5.08 0.58 -6.09
CA LEU A 130 3.63 0.78 -5.92
C LEU A 130 3.23 0.60 -4.46
N GLY A 131 2.59 1.64 -3.90
CA GLY A 131 1.97 1.59 -2.59
C GLY A 131 0.45 1.50 -2.66
N ILE A 132 -0.15 0.96 -1.59
CA ILE A 132 -1.60 0.85 -1.41
C ILE A 132 -2.03 1.39 -0.05
N TYR A 133 -3.34 1.45 0.15
CA TYR A 133 -3.97 1.93 1.36
C TYR A 133 -4.91 0.88 1.97
N SER A 134 -4.94 0.83 3.30
CA SER A 134 -6.00 0.19 4.08
C SER A 134 -6.17 0.92 5.42
N ASP A 135 -7.01 0.37 6.29
CA ASP A 135 -7.39 0.95 7.58
C ASP A 135 -7.31 -0.10 8.70
N ALA A 136 -6.94 0.33 9.90
CA ALA A 136 -7.01 -0.43 11.14
C ALA A 136 -8.44 -0.59 11.70
N GLY A 137 -9.46 -0.07 11.02
CA GLY A 137 -10.87 -0.33 11.28
C GLY A 137 -11.53 -1.35 10.33
N PRO A 138 -12.83 -1.60 10.50
CA PRO A 138 -13.62 -2.50 9.63
C PRO A 138 -13.91 -1.90 8.24
N ARG A 139 -13.83 -0.58 8.12
CA ARG A 139 -14.05 0.22 6.90
C ARG A 139 -12.97 1.30 6.84
N THR A 140 -12.62 1.72 5.64
CA THR A 140 -11.72 2.85 5.45
C THR A 140 -12.39 4.19 5.81
N CYS A 141 -11.60 5.26 5.93
CA CYS A 141 -12.10 6.60 6.23
C CYS A 141 -13.20 7.09 5.27
N SER A 142 -13.12 6.78 3.97
CA SER A 142 -14.18 7.12 2.99
C SER A 142 -15.45 6.27 3.10
N GLN A 143 -15.38 5.16 3.85
CA GLN A 143 -16.38 4.10 3.93
C GLN A 143 -16.70 3.40 2.60
N GLN A 144 -15.94 3.66 1.53
CA GLN A 144 -16.21 3.11 0.21
C GLN A 144 -15.68 1.68 0.02
N MET A 145 -14.77 1.23 0.90
CA MET A 145 -14.17 -0.11 0.84
C MET A 145 -13.92 -0.70 2.24
N PRO A 146 -13.68 -2.02 2.36
CA PRO A 146 -13.34 -2.65 3.63
C PRO A 146 -11.98 -2.18 4.16
N GLY A 147 -11.87 -2.03 5.48
CA GLY A 147 -10.57 -1.95 6.16
C GLY A 147 -10.02 -3.35 6.47
N SER A 148 -8.87 -3.44 7.12
CA SER A 148 -8.18 -4.73 7.37
C SER A 148 -8.29 -5.25 8.80
N LEU A 149 -9.06 -4.61 9.69
CA LEU A 149 -9.23 -5.09 11.07
C LEU A 149 -9.77 -6.53 11.07
N GLY A 150 -9.02 -7.45 11.69
CA GLY A 150 -9.32 -8.87 11.75
C GLY A 150 -8.99 -9.68 10.47
N HIS A 151 -8.46 -9.04 9.44
CA HIS A 151 -8.04 -9.64 8.16
C HIS A 151 -6.56 -9.36 7.85
N GLU A 152 -5.76 -8.90 8.82
CA GLU A 152 -4.43 -8.33 8.61
C GLU A 152 -3.48 -9.32 7.91
N GLU A 153 -3.46 -10.58 8.35
CA GLU A 153 -2.59 -11.61 7.75
C GLU A 153 -3.02 -11.95 6.32
N GLN A 154 -4.32 -12.02 6.06
CA GLN A 154 -4.88 -12.32 4.74
C GLN A 154 -4.61 -11.18 3.76
N ASP A 155 -4.86 -9.94 4.18
CA ASP A 155 -4.68 -8.76 3.36
C ASP A 155 -3.19 -8.52 3.08
N ALA A 156 -2.31 -8.69 4.07
CA ALA A 156 -0.88 -8.53 3.84
C ALA A 156 -0.32 -9.60 2.88
N LYS A 157 -0.79 -10.85 2.93
CA LYS A 157 -0.47 -11.87 1.92
C LYS A 157 -0.99 -11.50 0.53
N THR A 158 -2.20 -10.93 0.47
CA THR A 158 -2.79 -10.45 -0.79
C THR A 158 -1.94 -9.33 -1.40
N PHE A 159 -1.57 -8.33 -0.61
CA PHE A 159 -0.70 -7.23 -1.04
C PHE A 159 0.67 -7.71 -1.53
N ALA A 160 1.28 -8.65 -0.79
CA ALA A 160 2.54 -9.27 -1.21
C ALA A 160 2.37 -10.06 -2.53
N SER A 161 1.26 -10.77 -2.72
CA SER A 161 0.98 -11.51 -3.96
C SER A 161 0.80 -10.60 -5.18
N TRP A 162 0.34 -9.36 -4.95
CA TRP A 162 0.24 -8.32 -5.98
C TRP A 162 1.55 -7.58 -6.24
N GLY A 163 2.59 -7.83 -5.43
CA GLY A 163 3.88 -7.18 -5.56
C GLY A 163 3.87 -5.73 -5.11
N LEU A 164 3.10 -5.40 -4.06
CA LEU A 164 3.10 -4.05 -3.51
C LEU A 164 4.33 -3.81 -2.62
N ASP A 165 4.78 -2.57 -2.57
CA ASP A 165 6.02 -2.15 -1.90
C ASP A 165 5.77 -1.31 -0.64
N TYR A 166 4.55 -0.80 -0.49
CA TYR A 166 4.19 0.16 0.54
C TYR A 166 2.72 0.04 0.92
N LEU A 167 2.41 0.24 2.19
CA LEU A 167 1.07 0.28 2.76
C LEU A 167 0.95 1.53 3.64
N LYS A 168 0.04 2.43 3.27
CA LYS A 168 -0.53 3.43 4.19
C LYS A 168 -1.66 2.74 4.97
N TYR A 169 -1.62 2.79 6.29
CA TYR A 169 -2.55 2.07 7.16
C TYR A 169 -3.21 3.04 8.14
N ASP A 170 -4.45 3.43 7.85
CA ASP A 170 -5.18 4.46 8.59
C ASP A 170 -5.76 3.96 9.92
N ASN A 171 -6.46 4.84 10.64
CA ASN A 171 -7.05 4.55 11.95
C ASN A 171 -8.47 5.11 12.09
N CYS A 172 -9.29 5.02 11.04
CA CYS A 172 -10.69 5.44 11.11
C CYS A 172 -11.58 4.28 11.59
N ASN A 173 -12.74 4.62 12.17
CA ASN A 173 -13.76 3.64 12.56
C ASN A 173 -13.28 2.59 13.60
N ASP A 174 -12.34 3.00 14.45
CA ASP A 174 -11.67 2.22 15.49
C ASP A 174 -12.36 2.35 16.87
#